data_AF-A0A5D4R8L0-F1
#
_entry.id   AF-A0A5D4R8L0-F1
#
_cell.length_a   1.000
_cell.length_b   1.000
_cell.length_c   1.000
_cell.angle_alpha   90.00
_cell.angle_beta   90.00
_cell.angle_gamma   90.00
#
_symmetry.space_group_name_H-M   'P 1'
#
loop_
_entity.id
_entity.type
_entity.pdbx_description
1 polymer ?
#
loop_
_entity_poly.entity_id
_entity_poly.type
_entity_poly.pdbx_seq_one_letter_code
_entity_poly.pdbx_strand_id
1 'polypeptide(L)' 'MTEQQVEDLFHYYGHEDLYKRFRTPLFVTGILDDAEMWLLEDFFENFSFDRSTLFDEFRFWYRYYEVSKRPPYSR' A
#
# COMPACT_ATOMS: atom_id res chain seq x y z
N MET A 1 -7.99 -4.40 5.69
CA MET A 1 -6.97 -5.19 6.44
C MET A 1 -6.80 -4.66 7.87
N THR A 2 -6.21 -5.41 8.81
CA THR A 2 -5.87 -4.84 10.15
C THR A 2 -4.56 -4.06 10.11
N GLU A 3 -4.37 -3.11 11.04
CA GLU A 3 -3.09 -2.36 11.16
C GLU A 3 -1.89 -3.30 11.29
N GLN A 4 -2.01 -4.36 12.09
CA GLN A 4 -0.94 -5.35 12.29
C GLN A 4 -0.58 -6.06 10.98
N GLN A 5 -1.57 -6.46 10.19
CA GLN A 5 -1.32 -7.13 8.90
C GLN A 5 -0.60 -6.21 7.91
N VAL A 6 -0.95 -4.92 7.91
CA VAL A 6 -0.26 -3.94 7.06
C VAL A 6 1.17 -3.76 7.54
N GLU A 7 1.40 -3.59 8.84
CA GLU A 7 2.75 -3.48 9.42
C GLU A 7 3.63 -4.69 9.06
N ASP A 8 3.09 -5.90 9.20
CA ASP A 8 3.79 -7.15 8.91
C ASP A 8 4.21 -7.22 7.42
N LEU A 9 3.35 -6.80 6.50
CA LEU A 9 3.70 -6.75 5.07
C LEU A 9 4.78 -5.71 4.77
N PHE A 10 4.64 -4.49 5.28
CA PHE A 10 5.67 -3.47 5.10
C PHE A 10 7.02 -3.94 5.67
N HIS A 11 7.01 -4.63 6.81
CA HIS A 11 8.24 -5.21 7.37
C HIS A 11 8.80 -6.33 6.49
N TYR A 12 7.96 -7.27 6.04
CA TYR A 12 8.37 -8.39 5.18
C TYR A 12 9.03 -7.94 3.88
N TYR A 13 8.51 -6.89 3.25
CA TYR A 13 9.06 -6.32 2.00
C TYR A 13 10.19 -5.28 2.24
N GLY A 14 10.64 -5.10 3.49
CA GLY A 14 11.76 -4.19 3.81
C GLY A 14 11.40 -2.70 3.81
N HIS A 15 10.11 -2.37 3.93
CA HIS A 15 9.55 -1.03 3.96
C HIS A 15 9.16 -0.55 5.37
N GLU A 16 9.74 -1.13 6.42
CA GLU A 16 9.43 -0.78 7.82
C GLU A 16 9.58 0.73 8.11
N ASP A 17 10.64 1.36 7.57
CA ASP A 17 10.86 2.81 7.73
C ASP A 17 9.80 3.66 7.02
N LEU A 18 9.23 3.16 5.92
CA LEU A 18 8.11 3.81 5.24
C LEU A 18 6.83 3.65 6.05
N TYR A 19 6.56 2.45 6.59
CA TYR A 19 5.40 2.23 7.44
C TYR A 19 5.40 3.16 8.66
N LYS A 20 6.53 3.32 9.34
CA LYS A 20 6.66 4.26 10.48
C LYS A 20 6.26 5.69 10.11
N ARG A 21 6.61 6.14 8.91
CA ARG A 21 6.25 7.47 8.39
C ARG A 21 4.81 7.54 7.92
N PHE A 22 4.28 6.45 7.36
CA PHE A 22 2.98 6.41 6.71
C PHE A 22 1.85 5.91 7.61
N ARG A 23 2.12 5.36 8.79
CA ARG A 23 1.10 4.79 9.69
C ARG A 23 -0.08 5.73 9.92
N THR A 24 0.20 6.97 10.31
CA THR A 24 -0.84 7.97 10.56
C THR A 24 -1.64 8.30 9.30
N PRO A 25 -1.02 8.69 8.17
CA PRO A 25 -1.79 9.00 6.97
C PRO A 25 -2.48 7.77 6.34
N LEU A 26 -1.94 6.55 6.46
CA LEU A 26 -2.62 5.31 6.08
C LEU A 26 -3.92 5.15 6.87
N PHE A 27 -3.86 5.28 8.20
CA PHE A 27 -5.02 5.21 9.08
C PHE A 27 -6.05 6.31 8.78
N VAL A 28 -5.62 7.55 8.60
CA VAL A 28 -6.52 8.69 8.35
C VAL A 28 -7.21 8.59 6.98
N THR A 29 -6.50 8.11 5.96
CA THR A 29 -7.05 8.03 4.60
C THR A 29 -7.86 6.76 4.35
N GLY A 30 -7.70 5.73 5.17
CA GLY A 30 -8.37 4.44 5.00
C GLY A 30 -8.05 3.75 3.67
N ILE A 31 -6.93 4.10 3.02
CA ILE A 31 -6.60 3.64 1.66
C ILE A 31 -6.43 2.11 1.57
N LEU A 32 -6.15 1.45 2.69
CA LEU A 32 -5.98 -0.01 2.80
C LEU A 32 -7.13 -0.71 3.53
N ASP A 33 -8.22 0.00 3.85
CA ASP A 33 -9.32 -0.56 4.66
C ASP A 33 -10.04 -1.68 3.89
N ASP A 34 -10.39 -1.39 2.62
CA ASP A 34 -11.03 -2.31 1.67
C ASP A 34 -10.04 -3.05 0.75
N ALA A 35 -8.73 -2.85 0.98
CA ALA A 35 -7.71 -3.51 0.19
C ALA A 35 -7.63 -5.00 0.50
N GLU A 36 -7.52 -5.80 -0.55
CA GLU A 36 -7.17 -7.21 -0.42
C GLU A 36 -5.67 -7.38 -0.15
N MET A 37 -5.32 -8.32 0.74
CA MET A 37 -3.93 -8.58 1.13
C MET A 37 -3.02 -8.88 -0.07
N TRP A 38 -3.48 -9.74 -0.98
CA TRP A 38 -2.74 -10.13 -2.18
C TRP A 38 -2.41 -8.95 -3.10
N LEU A 39 -3.24 -7.89 -3.09
CA LEU A 39 -3.01 -6.71 -3.93
C LEU A 39 -1.85 -5.87 -3.41
N LEU A 40 -1.70 -5.77 -2.09
CA LEU A 40 -0.59 -5.05 -1.47
C LEU A 40 0.72 -5.83 -1.58
N GLU A 41 0.66 -7.16 -1.45
CA GLU A 41 1.80 -8.06 -1.73
C GLU A 41 2.29 -7.90 -3.17
N ASP A 42 1.40 -8.08 -4.15
CA ASP A 42 1.70 -7.91 -5.58
C ASP A 42 2.18 -6.48 -5.89
N PHE A 43 1.66 -5.46 -5.20
CA PHE A 43 2.17 -4.10 -5.35
C PHE A 43 3.63 -3.96 -4.90
N PHE A 44 4.00 -4.51 -3.74
CA PHE A 44 5.38 -4.46 -3.26
C PHE A 44 6.35 -5.30 -4.10
N GLU A 45 5.87 -6.34 -4.78
CA GLU A 45 6.69 -7.08 -5.75
C GLU A 45 6.99 -6.27 -7.02
N ASN A 46 6.09 -5.35 -7.41
CA ASN A 46 6.19 -4.60 -8.66
C ASN A 46 6.70 -3.16 -8.49
N PHE A 47 6.76 -2.65 -7.26
CA PHE A 47 7.18 -1.28 -6.96
C PHE A 47 8.35 -1.24 -5.99
N SER A 48 9.26 -0.30 -6.21
CA SER A 48 10.38 -0.02 -5.30
C SER A 48 10.25 1.38 -4.75
N PHE A 49 10.42 1.51 -3.44
CA PHE A 49 10.36 2.77 -2.72
C PHE A 49 11.67 3.02 -2.00
N ASP A 50 12.14 4.26 -2.04
CA ASP A 50 13.29 4.70 -1.25
C ASP A 50 12.83 5.46 0.01
N ARG A 51 13.79 5.86 0.85
CA ARG A 51 13.53 6.61 2.09
C ARG A 51 12.96 8.02 1.83
N SER A 52 13.10 8.57 0.64
CA SER A 52 12.61 9.90 0.26
C SER A 52 11.17 9.90 -0.22
N THR A 53 10.66 8.73 -0.64
CA THR A 53 9.25 8.51 -1.05
C THR A 53 8.30 9.24 -0.11
N LEU A 54 7.43 10.05 -0.70
CA LEU A 54 6.38 10.79 0.00
C LEU A 54 5.11 9.95 0.10
N PHE A 55 4.28 10.22 1.10
CA PHE A 55 3.02 9.49 1.27
C PHE A 55 2.10 9.66 0.06
N ASP A 56 2.00 10.86 -0.50
CA ASP A 56 1.15 11.12 -1.67
C ASP A 56 1.63 10.38 -2.92
N GLU A 57 2.93 10.19 -3.07
CA GLU A 57 3.51 9.39 -4.16
C GLU A 57 3.15 7.91 -3.99
N PHE A 58 3.36 7.35 -2.80
CA PHE A 58 2.94 5.98 -2.48
C PHE A 58 1.44 5.79 -2.74
N ARG A 59 0.61 6.72 -2.24
CA ARG A 59 -0.85 6.70 -2.39
C ARG A 59 -1.25 6.75 -3.87
N PHE A 60 -0.60 7.59 -4.66
CA PHE A 60 -0.86 7.68 -6.10
C PHE A 60 -0.58 6.34 -6.79
N TRP A 61 0.61 5.77 -6.57
CA TRP A 61 1.00 4.52 -7.20
C TRP A 61 0.13 3.35 -6.77
N TYR A 62 -0.19 3.27 -5.48
CA TYR A 62 -1.06 2.22 -4.96
C TYR A 62 -2.46 2.28 -5.59
N ARG A 63 -3.06 3.47 -5.69
CA ARG A 63 -4.37 3.65 -6.33
C ARG A 63 -4.34 3.36 -7.82
N TYR A 64 -3.29 3.80 -8.51
CA TYR A 64 -3.10 3.48 -9.92
C TYR A 64 -3.03 1.96 -10.11
N TYR A 65 -2.25 1.28 -9.27
CA TYR A 65 -2.09 -0.17 -9.32
C TYR A 65 -3.40 -0.91 -9.07
N GLU A 66 -4.11 -0.53 -8.01
CA GLU A 66 -5.42 -1.06 -7.64
C GLU A 66 -6.41 -0.96 -8.82
N VAL A 67 -6.51 0.21 -9.44
CA VAL A 67 -7.39 0.41 -10.61
C VAL A 67 -6.92 -0.41 -11.81
N SER A 68 -5.61 -0.53 -12.05
CA SER A 68 -5.07 -1.31 -13.17
C SER A 68 -5.34 -2.81 -13.07
N LYS A 69 -5.48 -3.33 -11.84
CA LYS A 69 -5.74 -4.75 -11.55
C LYS A 69 -7.23 -5.07 -11.45
N ARG A 70 -8.09 -4.07 -11.34
CA ARG A 70 -9.54 -4.25 -11.43
C ARG A 70 -9.91 -4.60 -12.88
N PRO A 71 -10.72 -5.65 -13.12
CA PRO A 71 -11.26 -5.92 -14.44
C PRO A 71 -12.01 -4.68 -14.95
N PRO A 72 -11.93 -4.35 -16.26
CA PRO A 72 -12.54 -3.14 -16.80
C PRO A 72 -14.07 -3.10 -16.67
N TYR A 73 -14.72 -4.21 -16.30
CA TYR A 73 -16.16 -4.31 -16.10
C TYR A 73 -16.52 -5.30 -14.98
N SER A 74 -16.47 -4.84 -13.73
CA SER A 74 -17.16 -5.50 -12.62
C SER A 74 -18.35 -4.62 -12.24
N ARG A 75 -19.56 -5.01 -12.67
CA ARG A 75 -20.84 -4.42 -12.22
C ARG A 75 -21.30 -5.09 -10.95
#